data_AF-A0A4R3AKQ3-F1
#
_entry.id   AF-A0A4R3AKQ3-F1
#
_cell.length_a   1.000
_cell.length_b   1.000
_cell.length_c   1.000
_cell.angle_alpha   90.00
_cell.angle_beta   90.00
_cell.angle_gamma   90.00
#
_symmetry.space_group_name_H-M   'P 1'
#
loop_
_entity.id
_entity.type
_entity.pdbx_description
1 polymer ?
#
loop_
_entity_poly.entity_id
_entity_poly.type
_entity_poly.pdbx_seq_one_letter_code
_entity_poly.pdbx_strand_id
1 'polypeptide(L)'
;MNLDELKTAWNSESTNDVRIPSKIKQLGQAKHPLDKLKRKMKNEWYMQIIAILFLLFFPQVMHIHPSLYIIYYTSYALLVIISVYYLSLFRLFYNKINDYTADTKDSLLEIYYELKINIERYHAFGFLLLPVALVAIALYVNTIKLERGESFPAESHSDIISFIILTLVVSFTFILSILAWTKYIYGPYVKQLKKILDELKEEELKENEFNINHSNENIQKDGRQ
;
A
#
# COMPACT_ATOMS: atom_id res chain seq x y z
N MET A 1 41.20 -6.30 39.05
CA MET A 1 39.99 -6.91 38.46
C MET A 1 40.40 -7.46 37.10
N ASN A 2 40.46 -8.78 36.94
CA ASN A 2 41.00 -9.42 35.73
C ASN A 2 39.91 -9.54 34.66
N LEU A 3 40.20 -9.09 33.43
CA LEU A 3 39.29 -9.25 32.28
C LEU A 3 38.97 -10.72 31.97
N ASP A 4 39.90 -11.62 32.28
CA ASP A 4 39.72 -13.06 32.09
C ASP A 4 38.71 -13.67 33.06
N GLU A 5 38.61 -13.15 34.29
CA GLU A 5 37.58 -13.57 35.26
C GLU A 5 36.19 -13.13 34.79
N LEU A 6 36.07 -11.91 34.25
CA LEU A 6 34.81 -11.41 33.69
C LEU A 6 34.36 -12.21 32.47
N LYS A 7 35.30 -12.61 31.60
CA LYS A 7 35.02 -13.42 30.41
C LYS A 7 34.62 -14.85 30.78
N THR A 8 35.22 -15.39 31.83
CA THR A 8 34.89 -16.73 32.37
C THR A 8 33.53 -16.71 33.05
N ALA A 9 33.22 -15.68 33.84
CA ALA A 9 31.91 -15.48 34.44
C ALA A 9 30.81 -15.35 33.37
N TRP A 10 31.05 -14.52 32.34
CA TRP A 10 30.14 -14.32 31.20
C TRP A 10 29.89 -15.60 30.39
N ASN A 11 30.91 -16.44 30.20
CA ASN A 11 30.77 -17.72 29.48
C ASN A 11 30.20 -18.85 30.37
N SER A 12 30.33 -18.73 31.70
CA SER A 12 29.78 -19.69 32.68
C SER A 12 28.28 -19.48 32.94
N GLU A 13 27.79 -18.28 32.66
CA GLU A 13 26.37 -17.98 32.61
C GLU A 13 25.85 -18.52 31.28
N SER A 14 25.14 -19.65 31.34
CA SER A 14 24.65 -20.35 30.15
C SER A 14 23.73 -19.45 29.32
N THR A 15 24.31 -18.77 28.32
CA THR A 15 23.57 -18.06 27.27
C THR A 15 22.66 -18.97 26.44
N ASN A 16 22.68 -20.28 26.71
CA ASN A 16 21.88 -21.30 26.04
C ASN A 16 20.41 -21.36 26.48
N ASP A 17 19.99 -20.66 27.54
CA ASP A 17 18.60 -20.71 28.02
C ASP A 17 17.95 -19.32 28.20
N VAL A 18 18.41 -18.31 27.44
CA VAL A 18 17.54 -17.16 27.17
C VAL A 18 16.48 -17.64 26.18
N ARG A 19 15.45 -18.31 26.70
CA ARG A 19 14.24 -18.63 25.96
C ARG A 19 13.54 -17.32 25.63
N ILE A 20 13.95 -16.69 24.52
CA ILE A 20 13.17 -15.62 23.94
C ILE A 20 11.77 -16.22 23.69
N PRO A 21 10.71 -15.69 24.32
CA PRO A 21 9.36 -16.17 24.11
C PRO A 21 9.08 -16.26 22.60
N SER A 22 8.52 -17.38 22.15
CA SER A 22 8.19 -17.62 20.73
C SER A 22 7.50 -16.42 20.08
N LYS A 23 6.63 -15.74 20.86
CA LYS A 23 5.95 -14.49 20.55
C LYS A 23 6.88 -13.35 20.12
N ILE A 24 7.98 -13.10 20.84
CA ILE A 24 8.95 -12.04 20.50
C ILE A 24 9.68 -12.39 19.21
N LYS A 25 10.03 -13.66 19.00
CA LYS A 25 10.65 -14.12 17.76
C LYS A 25 9.72 -13.97 16.56
N GLN A 26 8.42 -14.25 16.72
CA GLN A 26 7.41 -14.08 15.67
C GLN A 26 7.16 -12.60 15.33
N LEU A 27 7.06 -11.73 16.34
CA LEU A 27 6.99 -10.28 16.12
C LEU A 27 8.22 -9.77 15.37
N GLY A 28 9.42 -10.25 15.73
CA GLY A 28 10.66 -9.96 15.02
C GLY A 28 10.64 -10.38 13.53
N GLN A 29 9.93 -11.46 13.18
CA GLN A 29 9.79 -11.89 11.78
C GLN A 29 9.01 -10.90 10.93
N ALA A 30 8.15 -10.06 11.53
CA ALA A 30 7.41 -9.03 10.81
C ALA A 30 8.30 -7.86 10.34
N LYS A 31 9.47 -7.65 10.95
CA LYS A 31 10.40 -6.58 10.52
C LYS A 31 10.80 -6.73 9.05
N HIS A 32 11.11 -7.96 8.63
CA HIS A 32 11.57 -8.23 7.26
C HIS A 32 10.54 -7.90 6.16
N PRO A 33 9.26 -8.34 6.22
CA PRO A 33 8.23 -7.94 5.27
C PRO A 33 7.93 -6.44 5.35
N LEU A 34 7.95 -5.83 6.53
CA LEU A 34 7.73 -4.39 6.71
C LEU A 34 8.85 -3.55 6.09
N ASP A 35 10.11 -3.97 6.23
CA ASP A 35 11.26 -3.31 5.58
C ASP A 35 11.17 -3.36 4.06
N LYS A 36 10.76 -4.51 3.52
CA LYS A 36 10.55 -4.68 2.08
C LYS A 36 9.39 -3.80 1.59
N LEU A 37 8.28 -3.78 2.34
CA LEU A 37 7.13 -2.91 2.07
C LEU A 37 7.55 -1.43 2.07
N LYS A 38 8.25 -0.99 3.12
CA LYS A 38 8.79 0.37 3.26
C LYS A 38 9.63 0.77 2.06
N ARG A 39 10.55 -0.09 1.62
CA ARG A 39 11.38 0.19 0.44
C ARG A 39 10.55 0.33 -0.83
N LYS A 40 9.55 -0.53 -1.03
CA LYS A 40 8.64 -0.43 -2.18
C LYS A 40 7.83 0.85 -2.14
N MET A 41 7.22 1.18 -1.01
CA MET A 41 6.45 2.41 -0.82
C MET A 41 7.29 3.66 -1.03
N LYS A 42 8.53 3.71 -0.51
CA LYS A 42 9.45 4.82 -0.75
C LYS A 42 9.69 5.03 -2.24
N ASN A 43 9.97 3.96 -2.97
CA ASN A 43 10.19 4.03 -4.42
C ASN A 43 8.92 4.48 -5.16
N GLU A 44 7.73 3.98 -4.78
CA GLU A 44 6.46 4.42 -5.37
C GLU A 44 6.19 5.91 -5.15
N TRP A 45 6.48 6.42 -3.96
CA TRP A 45 6.33 7.84 -3.67
C TRP A 45 7.16 8.72 -4.61
N TYR A 46 8.42 8.37 -4.85
CA TYR A 46 9.25 9.09 -5.82
C TYR A 46 8.76 8.89 -7.26
N MET A 47 8.38 7.67 -7.63
CA MET A 47 7.84 7.38 -8.97
C MET A 47 6.57 8.18 -9.26
N GLN A 48 5.69 8.35 -8.28
CA GLN A 48 4.46 9.15 -8.43
C GLN A 48 4.77 10.63 -8.60
N ILE A 49 5.71 11.20 -7.83
CA ILE A 49 6.14 12.59 -8.01
C ILE A 49 6.72 12.80 -9.41
N ILE A 50 7.61 11.90 -9.83
CA ILE A 50 8.23 11.95 -11.16
C ILE A 50 7.15 11.84 -12.24
N ALA A 51 6.18 10.93 -12.09
CA ALA A 51 5.08 10.77 -13.04
C ALA A 51 4.21 12.03 -13.15
N ILE A 52 3.87 12.67 -12.02
CA ILE A 52 3.11 13.94 -12.03
C ILE A 52 3.90 15.02 -12.77
N LEU A 53 5.21 15.14 -12.52
CA LEU A 53 6.06 16.09 -13.24
C LEU A 53 6.16 15.77 -14.74
N PHE A 54 6.21 14.50 -15.12
CA PHE A 54 6.18 14.11 -16.53
C PHE A 54 4.85 14.47 -17.20
N LEU A 55 3.73 14.32 -16.50
CA LEU A 55 2.42 14.70 -17.03
C LEU A 55 2.33 16.19 -17.34
N LEU A 56 3.07 17.07 -16.65
CA LEU A 56 3.14 18.49 -17.00
C LEU A 56 3.51 18.73 -18.48
N PHE A 57 4.35 17.86 -19.05
CA PHE A 57 4.83 17.96 -20.42
C PHE A 57 4.01 17.13 -21.42
N PHE A 58 2.92 16.51 -20.98
CA PHE A 58 2.08 15.66 -21.83
C PHE A 58 1.56 16.38 -23.08
N PRO A 59 1.06 17.63 -23.03
CA PRO A 59 0.59 18.31 -24.24
C PRO A 59 1.68 18.49 -25.30
N GLN A 60 2.92 18.72 -24.87
CA GLN A 60 4.07 18.93 -25.73
C GLN A 60 4.54 17.61 -26.35
N VAL A 61 4.63 16.54 -25.56
CA VAL A 61 5.04 15.21 -26.03
C VAL A 61 4.02 14.64 -27.03
N MET A 62 2.73 14.83 -26.75
CA MET A 62 1.63 14.31 -27.57
C MET A 62 1.19 15.28 -28.69
N HIS A 63 1.91 16.39 -28.87
CA HIS A 63 1.62 17.42 -29.88
C HIS A 63 0.17 17.93 -29.83
N ILE A 64 -0.41 18.07 -28.63
CA ILE A 64 -1.78 18.54 -28.45
C ILE A 64 -1.94 19.94 -29.04
N HIS A 65 -3.07 20.18 -29.71
CA HIS A 65 -3.33 21.48 -30.33
C HIS A 65 -3.33 22.61 -29.28
N PRO A 66 -2.63 23.73 -29.50
CA PRO A 66 -2.47 24.79 -28.49
C PRO A 66 -3.78 25.38 -27.95
N SER A 67 -4.85 25.40 -28.75
CA SER A 67 -6.18 25.87 -28.28
C SER A 67 -6.77 25.03 -27.14
N LEU A 68 -6.30 23.78 -26.98
CA LEU A 68 -6.77 22.84 -25.96
C LEU A 68 -5.95 22.89 -24.66
N TYR A 69 -4.87 23.67 -24.62
CA TYR A 69 -3.97 23.74 -23.46
C TYR A 69 -4.68 24.21 -22.20
N ILE A 70 -5.61 25.17 -22.32
CA ILE A 70 -6.35 25.68 -21.17
C ILE A 70 -7.16 24.58 -20.48
N ILE A 71 -7.79 23.69 -21.26
CA ILE A 71 -8.57 22.56 -20.76
C ILE A 71 -7.62 21.56 -20.07
N TYR A 72 -6.50 21.24 -20.72
CA TYR A 72 -5.52 20.32 -20.15
C TYR A 72 -4.97 20.84 -18.82
N TYR A 73 -4.39 22.05 -18.79
CA TYR A 73 -3.72 22.57 -17.60
C TYR A 73 -4.69 22.83 -16.44
N THR A 74 -5.96 23.13 -16.72
CA THR A 74 -7.01 23.20 -15.68
C THR A 74 -7.24 21.83 -15.05
N SER A 75 -7.40 20.78 -15.86
CA SER A 75 -7.57 19.40 -15.36
C SER A 75 -6.31 18.89 -14.65
N TYR A 76 -5.12 19.26 -15.13
CA TYR A 76 -3.84 18.94 -14.51
C TYR A 76 -3.68 19.62 -13.15
N ALA A 77 -4.08 20.88 -13.00
CA ALA A 77 -4.04 21.57 -11.70
C ALA A 77 -4.90 20.84 -10.64
N LEU A 78 -6.09 20.37 -11.02
CA LEU A 78 -6.93 19.54 -10.14
C LEU A 78 -6.24 18.22 -9.78
N LEU A 79 -5.64 17.53 -10.76
CA LEU A 79 -4.85 16.32 -10.53
C LEU A 79 -3.73 16.57 -9.52
N VAL A 80 -3.00 17.68 -9.63
CA VAL A 80 -1.92 18.04 -8.71
C VAL A 80 -2.45 18.23 -7.29
N ILE A 81 -3.54 18.98 -7.10
CA ILE A 81 -4.16 19.20 -5.78
C ILE A 81 -4.54 17.87 -5.12
N ILE A 82 -5.23 17.01 -5.87
CA ILE A 82 -5.66 15.69 -5.41
C ILE A 82 -4.44 14.82 -5.06
N SER A 83 -3.41 14.86 -5.91
CA SER A 83 -2.18 14.09 -5.70
C SER A 83 -1.42 14.54 -4.47
N VAL A 84 -1.33 15.85 -4.21
CA VAL A 84 -0.67 16.39 -3.00
C VAL A 84 -1.38 15.90 -1.73
N TYR A 85 -2.72 15.92 -1.72
CA TYR A 85 -3.49 15.38 -0.60
C TYR A 85 -3.20 13.89 -0.39
N TYR A 86 -3.31 13.08 -1.44
CA TYR A 86 -3.05 11.64 -1.37
C TYR A 86 -1.62 11.32 -0.93
N LEU A 87 -0.60 11.96 -1.53
CA LEU A 87 0.81 11.75 -1.21
C LEU A 87 1.13 12.12 0.23
N SER A 88 0.42 13.10 0.80
CA SER A 88 0.53 13.47 2.22
C SER A 88 0.04 12.34 3.11
N LEU A 89 -1.15 11.78 2.83
CA LEU A 89 -1.67 10.61 3.55
C LEU A 89 -0.79 9.37 3.38
N PHE A 90 -0.22 9.17 2.19
CA PHE A 90 0.71 8.08 1.91
C PHE A 90 1.98 8.21 2.75
N ARG A 91 2.53 9.43 2.88
CA ARG A 91 3.69 9.72 3.74
C ARG A 91 3.37 9.50 5.22
N LEU A 92 2.17 9.87 5.69
CA LEU A 92 1.77 9.61 7.07
C LEU A 92 1.79 8.11 7.40
N PHE A 93 1.25 7.28 6.51
CA PHE A 93 1.30 5.83 6.68
C PHE A 93 2.74 5.27 6.60
N TYR A 94 3.56 5.79 5.68
CA TYR A 94 4.98 5.42 5.61
C TYR A 94 5.73 5.65 6.93
N ASN A 95 5.49 6.80 7.59
CA ASN A 95 6.11 7.11 8.88
C ASN A 95 5.66 6.13 9.96
N LYS A 96 4.39 5.71 9.98
CA LYS A 96 3.89 4.70 10.93
C LYS A 96 4.58 3.34 10.77
N ILE A 97 4.82 2.90 9.54
CA ILE A 97 5.62 1.68 9.30
C ILE A 97 7.08 1.87 9.76
N ASN A 98 7.65 3.07 9.57
CA ASN A 98 9.01 3.37 9.96
C ASN A 98 9.23 3.32 11.48
N ASP A 99 8.22 3.75 12.24
CA ASP A 99 8.28 3.84 13.70
C ASP A 99 7.86 2.52 14.38
N TYR A 100 7.59 1.47 13.60
CA TYR A 100 7.28 0.15 14.13
C TYR A 100 8.45 -0.42 14.93
N THR A 101 8.27 -0.50 16.24
CA THR A 101 9.07 -1.33 17.12
C THR A 101 8.33 -2.65 17.29
N ALA A 102 8.95 -3.78 16.95
CA ALA A 102 8.31 -5.09 16.88
C ALA A 102 7.99 -5.69 18.27
N ASP A 103 7.42 -4.88 19.14
CA ASP A 103 7.36 -5.13 20.56
C ASP A 103 5.98 -5.63 20.96
N THR A 104 4.93 -5.32 20.18
CA THR A 104 3.55 -5.72 20.49
C THR A 104 2.77 -6.23 19.29
N LYS A 105 1.91 -7.22 19.56
CA LYS A 105 0.92 -7.76 18.60
C LYS A 105 -0.05 -6.67 18.12
N ASP A 106 -0.46 -5.79 19.03
CA ASP A 106 -1.40 -4.71 18.74
C ASP A 106 -0.81 -3.73 17.71
N SER A 107 0.49 -3.41 17.81
CA SER A 107 1.17 -2.57 16.82
C SER A 107 1.23 -3.24 15.44
N LEU A 108 1.48 -4.56 15.39
CA LEU A 108 1.45 -5.31 14.13
C LEU A 108 0.05 -5.35 13.51
N LEU A 109 -0.97 -5.50 14.35
CA LEU A 109 -2.38 -5.52 13.95
C LEU A 109 -2.82 -4.16 13.42
N GLU A 110 -2.41 -3.06 14.06
CA GLU A 110 -2.63 -1.69 13.58
C GLU A 110 -2.04 -1.52 12.17
N ILE A 111 -0.75 -1.85 11.98
CA ILE A 111 -0.09 -1.72 10.67
C ILE A 111 -0.78 -2.55 9.60
N TYR A 112 -1.24 -3.76 9.93
CA TYR A 112 -1.97 -4.61 8.99
C TYR A 112 -3.29 -3.96 8.51
N TYR A 113 -4.07 -3.39 9.42
CA TYR A 113 -5.30 -2.70 9.07
C TYR A 113 -5.03 -1.39 8.33
N GLU A 114 -4.03 -0.63 8.74
CA GLU A 114 -3.62 0.58 8.05
C GLU A 114 -3.11 0.32 6.64
N LEU A 115 -2.39 -0.78 6.43
CA LEU A 115 -1.97 -1.21 5.10
C LEU A 115 -3.18 -1.45 4.20
N LYS A 116 -4.22 -2.13 4.71
CA LYS A 116 -5.47 -2.32 3.95
C LYS A 116 -6.16 -0.99 3.65
N ILE A 117 -6.24 -0.10 4.63
CA ILE A 117 -6.80 1.24 4.43
C ILE A 117 -5.99 2.01 3.38
N ASN A 118 -4.66 1.90 3.39
CA ASN A 118 -3.80 2.54 2.41
C ASN A 118 -4.01 1.97 0.99
N ILE A 119 -4.22 0.66 0.86
CA ILE A 119 -4.60 0.01 -0.40
C ILE A 119 -5.92 0.56 -0.93
N GLU A 120 -6.95 0.71 -0.10
CA GLU A 120 -8.23 1.28 -0.54
C GLU A 120 -8.11 2.77 -0.90
N ARG A 121 -7.27 3.52 -0.18
CA ARG A 121 -6.94 4.92 -0.55
C ARG A 121 -6.21 4.97 -1.89
N TYR A 122 -5.34 4.02 -2.19
CA TYR A 122 -4.68 3.91 -3.49
C TYR A 122 -5.71 3.67 -4.60
N HIS A 123 -6.67 2.75 -4.40
CA HIS A 123 -7.76 2.53 -5.36
C HIS A 123 -8.59 3.81 -5.57
N ALA A 124 -9.02 4.45 -4.49
CA ALA A 124 -9.81 5.67 -4.54
C ALA A 124 -9.07 6.80 -5.28
N PHE A 125 -7.77 6.98 -5.00
CA PHE A 125 -6.92 7.93 -5.70
C PHE A 125 -6.85 7.60 -7.20
N GLY A 126 -6.58 6.34 -7.55
CA GLY A 126 -6.55 5.91 -8.95
C GLY A 126 -7.86 6.17 -9.68
N PHE A 127 -9.01 5.86 -9.06
CA PHE A 127 -10.33 6.14 -9.65
C PHE A 127 -10.60 7.63 -9.81
N LEU A 128 -10.08 8.46 -8.91
CA LEU A 128 -10.21 9.91 -8.99
C LEU A 128 -9.35 10.52 -10.12
N LEU A 129 -8.30 9.82 -10.57
CA LEU A 129 -7.51 10.21 -11.75
C LEU A 129 -8.18 9.84 -13.09
N LEU A 130 -9.14 8.92 -13.09
CA LEU A 130 -9.77 8.43 -14.32
C LEU A 130 -10.40 9.56 -15.15
N PRO A 131 -11.18 10.51 -14.59
CA PRO A 131 -11.73 11.63 -15.37
C PRO A 131 -10.65 12.48 -16.04
N VAL A 132 -9.51 12.70 -15.37
CA VAL A 132 -8.39 13.47 -15.94
C VAL A 132 -7.72 12.71 -17.09
N ALA A 133 -7.54 11.40 -16.94
CA ALA A 133 -7.07 10.53 -18.02
C ALA A 133 -8.02 10.55 -19.23
N LEU A 134 -9.34 10.50 -19.01
CA LEU A 134 -10.33 10.60 -20.07
C LEU A 134 -10.29 11.95 -20.79
N VAL A 135 -10.13 13.06 -20.04
CA VAL A 135 -9.92 14.38 -20.64
C VAL A 135 -8.66 14.38 -21.51
N ALA A 136 -7.53 13.87 -21.02
CA ALA A 136 -6.28 13.83 -21.80
C ALA A 136 -6.43 13.03 -23.11
N ILE A 137 -7.09 11.86 -23.05
CA ILE A 137 -7.38 11.03 -24.24
C ILE A 137 -8.32 11.76 -25.20
N ALA A 138 -9.36 12.40 -24.69
CA ALA A 138 -10.29 13.17 -25.50
C ALA A 138 -9.56 14.32 -26.21
N LEU A 139 -8.69 15.06 -25.53
CA LEU A 139 -7.91 16.15 -26.15
C LEU A 139 -6.98 15.62 -27.24
N TYR A 140 -6.37 14.44 -27.04
CA TYR A 140 -5.53 13.80 -28.05
C TYR A 140 -6.32 13.41 -29.30
N VAL A 141 -7.46 12.73 -29.13
CA VAL A 141 -8.34 12.35 -30.26
C VAL A 141 -8.82 13.59 -31.02
N ASN A 142 -9.19 14.65 -30.30
CA ASN A 142 -9.65 15.89 -30.93
C ASN A 142 -8.54 16.65 -31.65
N THR A 143 -7.29 16.57 -31.18
CA THR A 143 -6.13 17.13 -31.89
C THR A 143 -5.98 16.47 -33.26
N ILE A 144 -6.05 15.13 -33.33
CA ILE A 144 -5.97 14.39 -34.60
C ILE A 144 -7.10 14.79 -35.56
N LYS A 145 -8.33 14.97 -35.05
CA LYS A 145 -9.46 15.41 -35.87
C LYS A 145 -9.26 16.83 -36.43
N LEU A 146 -8.80 17.75 -35.58
CA LEU A 146 -8.56 19.13 -35.97
C LEU A 146 -7.46 19.25 -37.03
N GLU A 147 -6.39 18.45 -36.91
CA GLU A 147 -5.33 18.37 -37.93
C GLU A 147 -5.82 17.83 -39.28
N ARG A 148 -6.86 16.99 -39.28
CA ARG A 148 -7.53 16.48 -40.50
C ARG A 148 -8.53 17.46 -41.10
N GLY A 149 -8.74 18.62 -40.48
CA GLY A 149 -9.75 19.59 -40.89
C GLY A 149 -11.19 19.14 -40.59
N GLU A 150 -11.37 18.14 -39.74
CA GLU A 150 -12.69 17.73 -39.25
C GLU A 150 -13.20 18.76 -38.22
N SER A 151 -14.49 19.08 -38.25
CA SER A 151 -15.10 19.98 -37.28
C SER A 151 -15.20 19.33 -35.89
N PHE A 152 -15.06 20.17 -34.87
CA PHE A 152 -15.31 19.83 -33.47
C PHE A 152 -16.60 20.52 -33.02
N PRO A 153 -17.52 19.85 -32.29
CA PRO A 153 -17.46 18.48 -31.74
C PRO A 153 -17.96 17.39 -32.70
N ALA A 154 -17.92 16.12 -32.27
CA ALA A 154 -18.44 14.97 -33.02
C ALA A 154 -19.87 15.23 -33.54
N GLU A 155 -20.02 15.35 -34.86
CA GLU A 155 -21.30 15.72 -35.48
C GLU A 155 -22.15 14.50 -35.87
N SER A 156 -21.51 13.35 -36.12
CA SER A 156 -22.20 12.11 -36.51
C SER A 156 -22.65 11.29 -35.30
N HIS A 157 -23.84 10.69 -35.39
CA HIS A 157 -24.34 9.74 -34.41
C HIS A 157 -23.37 8.56 -34.19
N SER A 158 -22.67 8.14 -35.24
CA SER A 158 -21.65 7.08 -35.16
C SER A 158 -20.43 7.51 -34.35
N ASP A 159 -19.97 8.76 -34.49
CA ASP A 159 -18.81 9.28 -33.74
C ASP A 159 -19.10 9.33 -32.24
N ILE A 160 -20.31 9.75 -31.87
CA ILE A 160 -20.76 9.80 -30.48
C ILE A 160 -20.76 8.39 -29.87
N ILE A 161 -21.33 7.41 -30.58
CA ILE A 161 -21.37 6.01 -30.12
C ILE A 161 -19.95 5.45 -29.97
N SER A 162 -19.07 5.66 -30.95
CA SER A 162 -17.68 5.22 -30.88
C SER A 162 -16.93 5.84 -29.70
N PHE A 163 -17.15 7.14 -29.42
CA PHE A 163 -16.54 7.82 -28.28
C PHE A 163 -17.03 7.28 -26.93
N ILE A 164 -18.33 6.98 -26.80
CA ILE A 164 -18.91 6.37 -25.61
C ILE A 164 -18.31 4.97 -25.39
N ILE A 165 -18.26 4.13 -26.42
CA ILE A 165 -17.69 2.78 -26.33
C ILE A 165 -16.21 2.86 -25.92
N LEU A 166 -15.43 3.75 -26.55
CA LEU A 166 -14.03 3.96 -26.22
C LEU A 166 -13.86 4.36 -24.75
N THR A 167 -14.67 5.31 -24.28
CA THR A 167 -14.66 5.78 -22.88
C THR A 167 -14.95 4.64 -21.90
N LEU A 168 -15.93 3.78 -22.19
CA LEU A 168 -16.27 2.63 -21.36
C LEU A 168 -15.13 1.61 -21.32
N VAL A 169 -14.55 1.27 -22.47
CA VAL A 169 -13.45 0.29 -22.56
C VAL A 169 -12.21 0.81 -21.83
N VAL A 170 -11.84 2.07 -22.03
CA VAL A 170 -10.70 2.70 -21.34
C VAL A 170 -10.95 2.72 -19.84
N SER A 171 -12.14 3.12 -19.39
CA SER A 171 -12.47 3.16 -17.96
C SER A 171 -12.40 1.78 -17.31
N PHE A 172 -12.99 0.77 -17.96
CA PHE A 172 -12.99 -0.60 -17.47
C PHE A 172 -11.57 -1.17 -17.36
N THR A 173 -10.78 -1.04 -18.43
CA THR A 173 -9.39 -1.51 -18.45
C THR A 173 -8.52 -0.78 -17.43
N PHE A 174 -8.72 0.52 -17.24
CA PHE A 174 -8.01 1.34 -16.26
C PHE A 174 -8.31 0.88 -14.82
N ILE A 175 -9.59 0.67 -14.49
CA ILE A 175 -10.00 0.16 -13.16
C ILE A 175 -9.39 -1.21 -12.88
N LEU A 176 -9.47 -2.14 -13.84
CA LEU A 176 -8.88 -3.47 -13.69
C LEU A 176 -7.36 -3.41 -13.50
N SER A 177 -6.69 -2.51 -14.22
CA SER A 177 -5.24 -2.32 -14.12
C SER A 177 -4.85 -1.84 -12.71
N ILE A 178 -5.58 -0.88 -12.14
CA ILE A 178 -5.34 -0.40 -10.77
C ILE A 178 -5.51 -1.53 -9.75
N LEU A 179 -6.60 -2.29 -9.83
CA LEU A 179 -6.87 -3.39 -8.90
C LEU A 179 -5.81 -4.50 -9.01
N ALA A 180 -5.44 -4.87 -10.24
CA ALA A 180 -4.43 -5.90 -10.49
C ALA A 180 -3.05 -5.46 -10.00
N TRP A 181 -2.65 -4.22 -10.30
CA TRP A 181 -1.37 -3.64 -9.89
C TRP A 181 -1.23 -3.61 -8.38
N THR A 182 -2.26 -3.09 -7.69
CA THR A 182 -2.25 -2.95 -6.23
C THR A 182 -2.20 -4.32 -5.55
N LYS A 183 -2.96 -5.30 -6.07
CA LYS A 183 -2.90 -6.69 -5.59
C LYS A 183 -1.53 -7.32 -5.79
N TYR A 184 -0.88 -7.07 -6.93
CA TYR A 184 0.45 -7.59 -7.22
C TYR A 184 1.52 -7.02 -6.29
N ILE A 185 1.50 -5.71 -6.05
CA ILE A 185 2.50 -5.04 -5.22
C ILE A 185 2.28 -5.29 -3.73
N TYR A 186 1.05 -5.08 -3.25
CA TYR A 186 0.77 -5.06 -1.81
C TYR A 186 0.27 -6.41 -1.27
N GLY A 187 -0.33 -7.24 -2.12
CA GLY A 187 -0.90 -8.54 -1.74
C GLY A 187 0.07 -9.48 -1.02
N PRO A 188 1.34 -9.62 -1.45
CA PRO A 188 2.31 -10.46 -0.74
C PRO A 188 2.56 -10.02 0.71
N TYR A 189 2.60 -8.71 0.97
CA TYR A 189 2.84 -8.15 2.30
C TYR A 189 1.62 -8.34 3.20
N VAL A 190 0.42 -8.09 2.69
CA VAL A 190 -0.84 -8.35 3.43
C VAL A 190 -0.92 -9.81 3.87
N LYS A 191 -0.59 -10.75 2.98
CA LYS A 191 -0.60 -12.18 3.31
C LYS A 191 0.45 -12.56 4.37
N GLN A 192 1.66 -12.02 4.26
CA GLN A 192 2.74 -12.28 5.22
C GLN A 192 2.39 -11.74 6.61
N LEU A 193 1.91 -10.49 6.70
CA LEU A 193 1.50 -9.89 7.97
C LEU A 193 0.30 -10.64 8.58
N LYS A 194 -0.69 -11.02 7.77
CA LYS A 194 -1.82 -11.83 8.24
C LYS A 194 -1.37 -13.16 8.82
N LYS A 195 -0.45 -13.86 8.14
CA LYS A 195 0.07 -15.14 8.62
C LYS A 195 0.73 -15.01 10.01
N ILE A 196 1.57 -13.99 10.20
CA ILE A 196 2.23 -13.74 11.50
C ILE A 196 1.19 -13.42 12.59
N LEU A 197 0.17 -12.62 12.27
CA LEU A 197 -0.92 -12.31 13.20
C LEU A 197 -1.74 -13.55 13.59
N ASP A 198 -2.02 -14.42 12.63
CA ASP A 198 -2.76 -15.67 12.86
C ASP A 198 -1.93 -16.62 13.75
N GLU A 199 -0.62 -16.77 13.51
CA GLU A 199 0.30 -17.55 14.36
C GLU A 199 0.35 -17.02 15.81
N LEU A 200 0.48 -15.69 15.99
CA LEU A 200 0.47 -15.06 17.32
C LEU A 200 -0.86 -15.27 18.06
N LYS A 201 -1.98 -15.35 17.34
CA LYS A 201 -3.30 -15.63 17.92
C LYS A 201 -3.43 -17.10 18.33
N GLU A 202 -2.92 -18.02 17.53
CA GLU A 202 -2.92 -19.45 17.86
C GLU A 202 -2.06 -19.76 19.09
N GLU A 203 -0.89 -19.12 19.25
CA GLU A 203 -0.06 -19.29 20.45
C GLU A 203 -0.75 -18.80 21.72
N GLU A 204 -1.40 -17.63 21.67
CA GLU A 204 -2.17 -17.11 22.82
C GLU A 204 -3.32 -18.04 23.21
N LEU A 205 -4.00 -18.66 22.24
CA LEU A 205 -5.07 -19.61 22.52
C LEU A 205 -4.53 -20.88 23.20
N LYS A 206 -3.40 -21.42 22.73
CA LYS A 206 -2.74 -22.59 23.33
C LYS A 206 -2.25 -22.31 24.76
N GLU A 207 -1.68 -21.13 24.99
CA GLU A 207 -1.24 -20.71 26.33
C GLU A 207 -2.43 -20.57 27.29
N ASN A 208 -3.53 -19.99 26.83
CA ASN A 208 -4.76 -19.87 27.61
C ASN A 208 -5.38 -21.24 27.94
N GLU A 209 -5.45 -22.16 26.97
CA GLU A 209 -5.92 -23.54 27.19
C GLU A 209 -5.03 -24.30 28.18
N PHE A 210 -3.70 -24.17 28.05
CA PHE A 210 -2.75 -24.76 29.00
C PHE A 210 -2.95 -24.22 30.41
N ASN A 211 -3.08 -22.91 30.58
CA ASN A 211 -3.30 -22.26 31.88
C ASN A 211 -4.63 -22.67 32.51
N ILE A 212 -5.71 -22.79 31.73
CA ILE A 212 -7.02 -23.26 32.19
C ILE A 212 -6.94 -24.72 32.65
N ASN A 213 -6.32 -25.59 31.86
CA ASN A 213 -6.19 -27.01 32.19
C ASN A 213 -5.32 -27.22 33.45
N HIS A 214 -4.21 -26.49 33.58
CA HIS A 214 -3.34 -26.57 34.74
C HIS A 214 -4.02 -25.99 36.01
N SER A 215 -4.80 -24.92 35.88
CA SER A 215 -5.59 -24.38 36.99
C SER A 215 -6.63 -25.40 37.47
N ASN A 216 -7.31 -26.08 36.55
CA ASN A 216 -8.31 -27.10 36.88
C ASN A 216 -7.71 -28.34 37.56
N GLU A 217 -6.53 -28.79 37.14
CA GLU A 217 -5.81 -29.90 37.80
C GLU A 217 -5.40 -29.56 39.25
N ASN A 218 -4.96 -28.32 39.49
CA ASN A 218 -4.58 -27.88 40.83
C ASN A 218 -5.79 -27.82 41.77
N ILE A 219 -6.96 -27.37 41.29
CA ILE A 219 -8.21 -27.35 42.06
C ILE A 219 -8.69 -28.78 42.38
N GLN A 220 -8.53 -29.74 41.46
CA GLN A 220 -8.87 -31.14 41.69
C GLN A 220 -7.93 -31.88 42.67
N LYS A 221 -6.71 -31.37 42.88
CA LYS A 221 -5.76 -31.90 43.87
C LYS A 221 -6.00 -31.33 45.26
N ASP A 222 -6.39 -30.06 45.36
CA ASP A 222 -6.68 -29.38 46.63
C ASP A 222 -8.02 -29.84 47.23
N GLY A 223 -9.06 -30.04 46.40
CA GLY A 223 -10.36 -30.59 46.85
C GLY A 223 -10.38 -32.09 47.20
N ARG A 224 -9.22 -32.77 47.19
CA ARG A 224 -9.05 -34.18 47.59
C ARG A 224 -8.26 -34.35 48.89
N GLN A 225 -7.93 -33.26 49.59
CA GLN A 225 -7.36 -33.28 50.95
C GLN A 225 -8.44 -33.02 52.01
#